data_AF-A0A3E0KQY5-F1
#
_entry.id   AF-A0A3E0KQY5-F1
#
_cell.length_a   1.000
_cell.length_b   1.000
_cell.length_c   1.000
_cell.angle_alpha   90.00
_cell.angle_beta   90.00
_cell.angle_gamma   90.00
#
_symmetry.space_group_name_H-M   'P 1'
#
loop_
_entity.id
_entity.type
_entity.pdbx_description
1 polymer ?
#
loop_
_entity_poly.entity_id
_entity_poly.type
_entity_poly.pdbx_seq_one_letter_code
_entity_poly.pdbx_strand_id
1 'polypeptide(L)'
;MSVSPELPKFRLGDVVRLRKPHPCGDDRWEVVRVGADFRLRCLGCGRYVLVPRRKFERAVKEILGSIPDGYQPEPPPPRPRRR
;
A
#
# COMPACT_ATOMS: atom_id res chain seq x y z
N MET A 1 -25.89 21.84 -5.40
CA MET A 1 -25.07 21.16 -6.43
C MET A 1 -24.26 20.08 -5.73
N SER A 2 -24.77 18.85 -5.74
CA SER A 2 -24.12 17.70 -5.09
C SER A 2 -23.00 17.19 -5.99
N VAL A 3 -21.80 17.75 -5.82
CA VAL A 3 -20.57 17.11 -6.32
C VAL A 3 -20.26 15.98 -5.35
N SER A 4 -20.82 14.80 -5.62
CA SER A 4 -20.32 13.54 -5.07
C SER A 4 -18.91 13.37 -5.65
N PRO A 5 -17.83 13.53 -4.86
CA PRO A 5 -16.50 13.32 -5.38
C PRO A 5 -16.40 11.84 -5.77
N GLU A 6 -16.04 11.64 -7.03
CA GLU A 6 -15.75 10.38 -7.65
C GLU A 6 -14.85 9.57 -6.70
N LEU A 7 -15.41 8.53 -6.09
CA LEU A 7 -14.69 7.70 -5.13
C LEU A 7 -13.37 7.25 -5.78
N PRO A 8 -12.20 7.58 -5.23
CA PRO A 8 -10.97 7.00 -5.73
C PRO A 8 -11.09 5.48 -5.62
N LYS A 9 -10.82 4.76 -6.73
CA LYS A 9 -10.83 3.28 -6.80
C LYS A 9 -9.97 2.59 -5.74
N PHE A 10 -9.12 3.36 -5.04
CA PHE A 10 -8.19 2.90 -4.04
C PHE A 10 -8.31 3.78 -2.80
N ARG A 11 -8.29 3.14 -1.64
CA ARG A 11 -8.32 3.78 -0.31
C ARG A 11 -6.97 3.62 0.38
N LEU A 12 -6.76 4.45 1.40
CA LEU A 12 -5.62 4.32 2.29
C LEU A 12 -5.78 3.04 3.11
N GLY A 13 -4.73 2.25 3.25
CA GLY A 13 -4.76 0.93 3.89
C GLY A 13 -5.15 -0.22 2.95
N ASP A 14 -5.41 0.04 1.66
CA ASP A 14 -5.66 -1.03 0.70
C ASP A 14 -4.40 -1.84 0.43
N VAL A 15 -4.54 -3.16 0.43
CA VAL A 15 -3.50 -4.08 -0.01
C VAL A 15 -3.80 -4.45 -1.46
N VAL A 16 -2.89 -4.05 -2.34
CA VAL A 16 -2.95 -4.34 -3.77
C VAL A 16 -1.83 -5.27 -4.17
N ARG A 17 -2.08 -6.05 -5.23
CA ARG A 17 -1.09 -6.92 -5.83
C ARG A 17 -0.64 -6.29 -7.15
N LEU A 18 0.65 -6.03 -7.29
CA LEU A 18 1.19 -5.49 -8.54
C LEU A 18 1.62 -6.62 -9.49
N ARG A 19 1.49 -6.39 -10.80
CA ARG A 19 1.99 -7.28 -11.87
C ARG A 19 3.51 -7.37 -11.86
N LYS A 20 4.18 -6.28 -11.49
CA LYS A 20 5.64 -6.27 -11.32
C LYS A 20 5.96 -6.54 -9.84
N PRO A 21 6.61 -7.67 -9.50
CA PRO A 21 7.04 -7.92 -8.14
C PRO A 21 8.10 -6.91 -7.70
N HIS A 22 8.17 -6.66 -6.41
CA HIS A 22 9.30 -5.94 -5.82
C HIS A 22 10.57 -6.79 -5.97
N PRO A 23 11.76 -6.19 -6.16
CA PRO A 23 13.04 -6.91 -6.16
C PRO A 23 13.31 -7.81 -4.93
N CYS A 24 12.49 -7.76 -3.87
CA CYS A 24 12.58 -8.71 -2.76
C CYS A 24 11.83 -10.03 -2.96
N GLY A 25 11.03 -10.17 -4.04
CA GLY A 25 10.22 -11.36 -4.32
C GLY A 25 8.74 -11.24 -3.93
N ASP A 26 8.36 -10.23 -3.15
CA ASP A 26 6.94 -9.96 -2.83
C ASP A 26 6.29 -9.06 -3.87
N ASP A 27 5.04 -9.36 -4.20
CA ASP A 27 4.19 -8.61 -5.11
C ASP A 27 2.98 -7.97 -4.43
N ARG A 28 2.95 -8.02 -3.09
CA ARG A 28 1.94 -7.40 -2.23
C ARG A 28 2.40 -6.03 -1.74
N TRP A 29 1.52 -5.06 -1.91
CA TRP A 29 1.79 -3.65 -1.66
C TRP A 29 0.65 -3.04 -0.88
N GLU A 30 0.98 -2.36 0.21
CA GLU A 30 0.04 -1.62 1.04
C GLU A 30 0.03 -0.16 0.61
N VAL A 31 -1.16 0.40 0.38
CA VAL A 31 -1.37 1.80 -0.01
C VAL A 31 -1.32 2.65 1.25
N VAL A 32 -0.20 3.34 1.46
CA VAL A 32 0.02 4.19 2.64
C VAL A 32 -0.46 5.62 2.41
N ARG A 33 -0.48 6.07 1.15
CA ARG A 33 -0.96 7.41 0.78
C ARG A 33 -1.65 7.36 -0.58
N VAL A 34 -2.81 8.00 -0.65
CA VAL A 34 -3.59 8.23 -1.89
C VAL A 34 -3.56 9.72 -2.20
N GLY A 35 -3.22 10.09 -3.43
CA GLY A 35 -3.10 11.49 -3.87
C GLY A 35 -2.70 11.60 -5.34
N ALA A 36 -1.89 12.60 -5.68
CA ALA A 36 -1.26 12.70 -7.01
C ALA A 36 -0.27 11.54 -7.26
N ASP A 37 0.51 11.20 -6.23
CA ASP A 37 1.40 10.05 -6.19
C ASP A 37 0.95 9.05 -5.13
N PHE A 38 1.03 7.76 -5.47
CA PHE A 38 0.74 6.68 -4.54
C PHE A 38 2.02 6.29 -3.82
N ARG A 39 1.97 6.32 -2.49
CA ARG A 39 3.05 5.77 -1.67
C ARG A 39 2.66 4.35 -1.28
N LEU A 40 3.43 3.38 -1.77
CA LEU A 40 3.18 1.97 -1.50
C LEU A 40 4.26 1.44 -0.58
N ARG A 41 3.86 0.61 0.38
CA ARG A 41 4.77 -0.14 1.25
C ARG A 41 4.76 -1.60 0.82
N CYS A 42 5.94 -2.15 0.55
CA CYS A 42 6.06 -3.58 0.29
C CYS A 42 5.85 -4.34 1.61
N LEU A 43 4.90 -5.30 1.64
CA LEU A 43 4.64 -6.10 2.85
C LEU A 43 5.75 -7.12 3.15
N GLY A 44 6.57 -7.49 2.15
CA GLY A 44 7.68 -8.42 2.32
C GLY A 44 8.93 -7.83 2.97
N CYS A 45 9.31 -6.61 2.56
CA CYS A 45 10.55 -5.96 3.02
C CYS A 45 10.34 -4.63 3.74
N GLY A 46 9.11 -4.12 3.80
CA GLY A 46 8.78 -2.86 4.46
C GLY A 46 9.26 -1.60 3.74
N ARG A 47 9.85 -1.69 2.54
CA ARG A 47 10.31 -0.53 1.77
C ARG A 47 9.14 0.24 1.16
N TYR A 48 9.30 1.56 1.12
CA TYR A 48 8.34 2.47 0.51
C TYR A 48 8.77 2.85 -0.91
N VAL A 49 7.84 2.84 -1.84
CA VAL A 49 8.04 3.32 -3.21
C VAL A 49 7.00 4.37 -3.55
N LEU A 50 7.42 5.36 -4.34
CA LEU A 50 6.53 6.36 -4.94
C LEU A 50 6.18 5.89 -6.35
N VAL A 51 4.89 5.75 -6.61
CA VAL A 51 4.37 5.34 -7.91
C VAL A 51 3.37 6.38 -8.38
N PRO A 52 3.60 7.02 -9.55
CA PRO A 52 2.61 7.92 -10.14
C PRO A 52 1.32 7.17 -10.42
N ARG A 53 0.17 7.82 -10.23
CA ARG A 53 -1.16 7.23 -10.40
C ARG A 53 -1.33 6.43 -11.70
N ARG A 54 -0.94 7.01 -12.85
CA ARG A 54 -1.02 6.36 -14.17
C ARG A 54 -0.27 5.03 -14.24
N LYS A 55 0.89 4.95 -13.59
CA LYS A 55 1.72 3.74 -13.56
C LYS A 55 1.14 2.73 -12.58
N PHE A 56 0.62 3.20 -11.45
CA PHE A 56 -0.05 2.38 -10.45
C PHE A 56 -1.25 1.65 -11.04
N GLU A 57 -2.17 2.37 -11.69
CA GLU A 57 -3.39 1.79 -12.28
C GLU A 57 -3.09 0.69 -13.31
N ARG A 58 -1.99 0.82 -14.08
CA ARG A 58 -1.54 -0.20 -15.04
C ARG A 58 -0.78 -1.35 -14.38
N ALA A 59 -0.12 -1.08 -13.26
CA ALA A 59 0.68 -2.06 -12.54
C ALA A 59 -0.16 -2.93 -11.61
N VAL A 60 -1.29 -2.43 -11.09
CA VAL A 60 -2.19 -3.22 -10.24
C VAL A 60 -2.77 -4.38 -11.05
N LYS A 61 -2.62 -5.59 -10.50
CA LYS A 61 -3.21 -6.82 -11.02
C LYS A 61 -4.59 -7.03 -10.42
N GLU A 62 -4.68 -6.93 -9.10
CA GLU A 62 -5.88 -7.14 -8.29
C GLU A 62 -5.75 -6.42 -6.95
N ILE A 63 -6.88 -6.14 -6.30
CA ILE A 63 -6.95 -5.58 -4.94
C ILE A 63 -7.27 -6.75 -4.01
N LEU A 64 -6.39 -7.02 -3.05
CA LEU A 64 -6.51 -8.16 -2.13
C LEU A 64 -7.48 -7.85 -0.97
N GLY A 65 -7.62 -6.59 -0.60
CA GLY A 65 -8.56 -6.15 0.43
C GLY A 65 -8.16 -4.82 1.04
N SER A 66 -9.06 -4.24 1.83
CA SER A 66 -8.85 -3.00 2.57
C SER A 66 -8.60 -3.33 4.04
N ILE A 67 -7.49 -2.88 4.62
CA ILE A 67 -7.36 -2.90 6.07
C ILE A 67 -8.28 -1.79 6.61
N PRO A 68 -9.25 -2.09 7.49
CA PRO A 68 -10.15 -1.06 8.01
C PRO A 68 -9.33 0.02 8.75
N ASP A 69 -9.67 1.27 8.45
CA ASP A 69 -9.14 2.51 9.02
C ASP A 69 -9.15 2.40 10.55
N GLY A 70 -7.99 2.11 11.16
CA GLY A 70 -7.87 1.83 12.58
C GLY A 70 -6.86 0.76 12.98
N TYR A 71 -6.38 -0.08 12.04
CA TYR A 71 -5.35 -1.06 12.36
C TYR A 71 -3.94 -0.44 12.31
N GLN A 72 -3.42 -0.04 13.47
CA GLN A 72 -1.98 0.17 13.63
C GLN A 72 -1.34 -1.22 13.81
N PRO A 73 -0.59 -1.79 12.85
CA PRO A 73 0.20 -2.96 13.14
C PRO A 73 1.17 -2.58 14.26
N GLU A 74 1.01 -3.22 15.41
CA GLU A 74 1.81 -2.96 16.61
C GLU A 74 3.30 -2.98 16.22
N PRO A 75 4.11 -2.01 16.68
CA PRO A 75 5.53 -2.01 16.36
C PRO A 75 6.15 -3.34 16.78
N PRO A 76 7.01 -3.96 15.94
CA PRO A 76 7.63 -5.23 16.28
C PRO A 76 8.33 -5.11 17.65
N PRO A 77 8.23 -6.13 18.51
CA PRO A 77 8.74 -6.05 19.87
C PRO A 77 10.20 -5.59 19.87
N PRO A 78 10.60 -4.72 20.81
CA PRO A 78 11.98 -4.27 20.89
C PRO A 78 12.88 -5.50 21.00
N ARG A 79 13.91 -5.57 20.15
CA ARG A 79 14.87 -6.68 20.18
C ARG A 79 15.39 -6.81 21.61
N PRO A 80 15.43 -8.04 22.18
CA PRO A 80 15.94 -8.22 23.52
C PRO A 80 17.37 -7.67 23.56
N ARG A 81 17.64 -6.78 24.52
CA ARG A 81 18.98 -6.25 24.76
C ARG A 81 19.86 -7.45 25.12
N ARG A 82 20.69 -7.89 24.18
CA ARG A 82 21.72 -8.92 24.42
C ARG A 82 22.64 -8.37 25.51
N ARG A 83 22.64 -9.04 26.66
CA ARG A 83 23.58 -8.85 27.76
C ARG A 83 24.85 -9.65 27.50
#